data_AF-W9JC70-F1
#
_entry.id   AF-W9JC70-F1
#
_cell.length_a   1.000
_cell.length_b   1.000
_cell.length_c   1.000
_cell.angle_alpha   90.00
_cell.angle_beta   90.00
_cell.angle_gamma   90.00
#
_symmetry.space_group_name_H-M   'P 1'
#
loop_
_entity.id
_entity.type
_entity.pdbx_description
1 polymer ?
#
loop_
_entity_poly.entity_id
_entity_poly.type
_entity_poly.pdbx_seq_one_letter_code
_entity_poly.pdbx_strand_id
1 'polypeptide(L)'
;MYYWGAIVAAWSTYGTFRISSDWSWQIPSLLQALVSVFQFVMIYFVPESPRWLIVNGGTEEPTKILSKYHSGTEEPTELVSVQVAEITCALELERSMESASYLQFFRTKKVVAVGKER
;
A
#
# COMPACT_ATOMS: atom_id res chain seq x y z
N MET A 1 -3.11 -11.03 -7.32
CA MET A 1 -3.54 -11.80 -6.12
C MET A 1 -4.92 -12.46 -6.26
N TYR A 2 -5.79 -12.04 -7.19
CA TYR A 2 -7.13 -12.64 -7.37
C TYR A 2 -7.13 -14.16 -7.59
N TYR A 3 -6.30 -14.67 -8.51
CA TYR A 3 -6.28 -16.09 -8.87
C TYR A 3 -5.91 -17.02 -7.70
N TRP A 4 -4.95 -16.62 -6.87
CA TRP A 4 -4.54 -17.40 -5.70
C TRP A 4 -5.65 -17.49 -4.65
N GLY A 5 -6.32 -16.38 -4.36
CA GLY A 5 -7.46 -16.38 -3.45
C GLY A 5 -8.62 -17.24 -3.97
N ALA A 6 -8.91 -17.16 -5.27
CA ALA A 6 -9.96 -17.96 -5.90
C ALA A 6 -9.66 -19.46 -5.85
N ILE A 7 -8.40 -19.87 -6.06
CA ILE A 7 -7.98 -21.29 -5.98
C ILE A 7 -8.17 -21.81 -4.54
N VAL A 8 -7.76 -21.05 -3.53
CA VAL A 8 -7.91 -21.45 -2.11
C VAL A 8 -9.38 -21.53 -1.72
N ALA A 9 -10.20 -20.58 -2.15
CA ALA A 9 -11.64 -20.59 -1.90
C ALA A 9 -12.34 -21.79 -2.57
N ALA A 10 -11.98 -22.10 -3.81
CA ALA A 10 -12.53 -23.23 -4.56
C ALA A 10 -12.14 -24.57 -3.93
N TRP A 11 -10.89 -24.73 -3.47
CA TRP A 11 -10.45 -25.92 -2.75
C TRP A 11 -11.15 -26.09 -1.39
N SER A 12 -11.32 -24.98 -0.65
CA SER A 12 -12.00 -25.01 0.65
C SER A 12 -13.47 -25.42 0.52
N THR A 13 -14.16 -24.96 -0.53
CA THR A 13 -15.58 -25.31 -0.79
C THR A 13 -15.72 -26.70 -1.39
N TYR A 14 -14.79 -27.14 -2.24
CA TYR A 14 -14.76 -28.50 -2.76
C TYR A 14 -14.62 -29.55 -1.64
N GLY A 15 -13.77 -29.28 -0.64
CA GLY A 15 -13.56 -30.17 0.50
C GLY A 15 -14.77 -30.30 1.44
N THR A 16 -15.57 -29.24 1.59
CA THR A 16 -16.72 -29.22 2.52
C THR A 16 -18.05 -29.58 1.85
N PHE A 17 -18.11 -29.59 0.50
CA PHE A 17 -19.34 -29.87 -0.24
C PHE A 17 -19.98 -31.23 0.06
N ARG A 18 -19.20 -32.24 0.47
CA ARG A 18 -19.73 -33.58 0.80
C ARG A 18 -20.33 -33.69 2.21
N ILE A 19 -20.25 -32.65 3.02
CA ILE A 19 -20.84 -32.62 4.37
C ILE A 19 -22.34 -32.37 4.25
N SER A 20 -23.16 -33.32 4.71
CA SER A 20 -24.64 -33.24 4.67
C SER A 20 -25.25 -32.35 5.77
N SER A 21 -24.43 -31.55 6.45
CA SER A 21 -24.79 -30.70 7.59
C SER A 21 -24.50 -29.23 7.28
N ASP A 22 -25.05 -28.30 8.07
CA ASP A 22 -24.85 -26.85 7.96
C ASP A 22 -23.36 -26.43 8.02
N TRP A 23 -22.51 -27.31 8.55
CA TRP A 23 -21.06 -27.15 8.52
C TRP A 23 -20.45 -27.01 7.13
N SER A 24 -21.15 -27.43 6.07
CA SER A 24 -20.68 -27.32 4.68
C SER A 24 -20.37 -25.87 4.25
N TRP A 25 -21.18 -24.91 4.71
CA TRP A 25 -21.01 -23.47 4.38
C TRP A 25 -20.32 -22.68 5.50
N GLN A 26 -20.43 -23.11 6.76
CA GLN A 26 -19.80 -22.42 7.88
C GLN A 26 -18.28 -22.51 7.87
N ILE A 27 -17.72 -23.65 7.46
CA ILE A 27 -16.27 -23.87 7.43
C ILE A 27 -15.56 -22.90 6.44
N PRO A 28 -16.00 -22.77 5.16
CA PRO A 28 -15.41 -21.78 4.25
C PRO A 28 -15.52 -20.34 4.76
N SER A 29 -16.66 -19.96 5.36
CA SER A 29 -16.86 -18.62 5.91
C SER A 29 -15.95 -18.33 7.11
N LEU A 30 -15.79 -19.30 8.02
CA LEU A 30 -14.86 -19.19 9.15
C LEU A 30 -13.41 -19.09 8.68
N LEU A 31 -13.03 -19.85 7.66
CA LEU A 31 -11.70 -19.77 7.08
C LEU A 31 -11.43 -18.39 6.47
N GLN A 32 -12.41 -17.82 5.73
CA GLN A 32 -12.30 -16.45 5.21
C GLN A 32 -12.17 -15.41 6.33
N ALA A 33 -12.99 -15.54 7.38
CA ALA A 33 -12.92 -14.66 8.54
C ALA A 33 -11.55 -14.74 9.24
N LEU A 34 -10.99 -15.94 9.38
CA LEU A 34 -9.67 -16.16 9.97
C LEU A 34 -8.57 -15.44 9.20
N VAL A 35 -8.59 -15.50 7.86
CA VAL A 35 -7.62 -14.79 7.02
C VAL A 35 -7.72 -13.28 7.20
N SER A 36 -8.94 -12.74 7.31
CA SER A 36 -9.13 -11.30 7.59
C SER A 36 -8.61 -10.90 8.96
N VAL A 37 -8.88 -11.69 10.01
CA VAL A 37 -8.36 -11.43 11.37
C VAL A 37 -6.84 -11.47 11.39
N PHE A 38 -6.25 -12.45 10.71
CA PHE A 38 -4.80 -12.55 10.56
C PHE A 38 -4.20 -11.32 9.87
N GLN A 39 -4.84 -10.82 8.80
CA GLN A 39 -4.44 -9.58 8.13
C GLN A 39 -4.51 -8.37 9.07
N PHE A 40 -5.56 -8.28 9.90
CA PHE A 40 -5.69 -7.22 10.91
C PHE A 40 -4.59 -7.27 11.96
N VAL A 41 -4.13 -8.45 12.37
CA VAL A 41 -2.99 -8.57 13.28
C VAL A 41 -1.69 -8.13 12.60
N MET A 42 -1.51 -8.50 11.32
CA MET A 42 -0.31 -8.15 10.57
C MET A 42 -0.12 -6.65 10.35
N ILE A 43 -1.19 -5.87 10.26
CA ILE A 43 -1.07 -4.42 10.02
C ILE A 43 -0.28 -3.72 11.13
N TYR A 44 -0.35 -4.21 12.37
CA TYR A 44 0.39 -3.65 13.50
C TYR A 44 1.90 -3.89 13.43
N PHE A 45 2.36 -4.85 12.61
CA PHE A 45 3.78 -5.14 12.42
C PHE A 45 4.39 -4.38 11.24
N VAL A 46 3.56 -3.83 10.35
CA VAL A 46 4.04 -3.09 9.18
C VAL A 46 4.31 -1.64 9.60
N PRO A 47 5.52 -1.12 9.39
CA PRO A 47 5.80 0.28 9.67
C PRO A 47 4.97 1.16 8.74
N GLU A 48 4.62 2.35 9.23
CA GLU A 48 3.94 3.34 8.41
C GLU A 48 4.78 3.75 7.18
N SER A 49 4.10 4.17 6.13
CA SER A 49 4.79 4.53 4.88
C SER A 49 5.70 5.75 5.11
N PRO A 50 6.95 5.75 4.59
CA PRO A 50 7.89 6.87 4.75
C PRO A 50 7.31 8.21 4.25
N ARG A 51 6.50 8.17 3.20
CA ARG A 51 5.82 9.36 2.64
C ARG A 51 4.83 9.98 3.62
N TRP A 52 4.03 9.15 4.32
CA TRP A 52 3.07 9.63 5.30
C TRP A 52 3.75 10.30 6.50
N LEU A 53 4.87 9.74 6.97
CA LEU A 53 5.67 10.30 8.05
C LEU A 53 6.24 11.70 7.70
N ILE A 54 6.68 11.89 6.45
CA ILE A 54 7.13 13.21 5.97
C ILE A 54 5.98 14.23 5.97
N VAL A 55 4.77 13.82 5.57
CA VAL A 55 3.58 14.70 5.57
C VAL A 55 3.16 15.09 6.99
N ASN A 56 3.28 14.18 7.96
CA ASN A 56 2.89 14.40 9.36
C ASN A 56 3.93 15.16 10.20
N GLY A 57 5.03 15.63 9.61
CA GLY A 57 5.86 16.71 10.19
C GLY A 57 7.23 16.33 10.72
N GLY A 58 7.78 15.16 10.39
CA GLY A 58 9.14 14.78 10.76
C GLY A 58 9.94 14.21 9.59
N THR A 59 11.15 14.72 9.35
CA THR A 59 12.08 14.18 8.32
C THR A 59 13.04 13.13 8.88
N GLU A 60 13.27 13.11 10.21
CA GLU A 60 14.25 12.22 10.85
C GLU A 60 13.79 10.76 10.94
N GLU A 61 12.50 10.53 11.22
CA GLU A 61 11.89 9.20 11.33
C GLU A 61 11.76 8.47 9.98
N PRO A 62 11.33 9.13 8.88
CA PRO A 62 11.37 8.56 7.53
C PRO A 62 12.77 8.12 7.11
N THR A 63 13.81 8.92 7.41
CA THR A 63 15.21 8.57 7.06
C THR A 63 15.65 7.29 7.76
N LYS A 64 15.28 7.10 9.04
CA LYS A 64 15.62 5.87 9.78
C LYS A 64 14.91 4.64 9.22
N ILE A 65 13.61 4.75 8.91
CA ILE A 65 12.84 3.64 8.32
C ILE A 65 13.38 3.32 6.93
N LEU A 66 13.61 4.33 6.10
CA LEU A 66 14.10 4.14 4.74
C LEU A 66 15.51 3.54 4.73
N SER A 67 16.41 3.98 5.63
CA SER A 67 17.74 3.38 5.79
C SER A 67 17.68 1.93 6.27
N LYS A 68 16.79 1.62 7.22
CA LYS A 68 16.59 0.25 7.71
C LYS A 68 16.11 -0.70 6.61
N TYR A 69 15.19 -0.27 5.75
CA TYR A 69 14.61 -1.12 4.70
C TYR A 69 15.41 -1.13 3.38
N HIS A 70 16.20 -0.09 3.07
CA HIS A 70 17.08 -0.05 1.88
C HIS A 70 18.50 -0.54 2.16
N SER A 71 19.14 -0.06 3.23
CA SER A 71 20.57 -0.27 3.48
C SER A 71 20.84 -1.37 4.51
N GLY A 72 19.84 -1.74 5.31
CA GLY A 72 20.00 -2.71 6.42
C GLY A 72 20.86 -2.19 7.57
N THR A 73 21.28 -0.92 7.50
CA THR A 73 22.10 -0.22 8.49
C THR A 73 21.36 1.00 9.03
N GLU A 74 21.57 1.35 10.30
CA GLU A 74 20.96 2.55 10.91
C GLU A 74 21.61 3.85 10.44
N GLU A 75 22.77 3.77 9.78
CA GLU A 75 23.45 4.97 9.27
C GLU A 75 22.77 5.49 8.00
N PRO A 76 22.43 6.80 7.95
CA PRO A 76 21.84 7.40 6.76
C PRO A 76 22.86 7.39 5.62
N THR A 77 22.64 6.54 4.63
CA THR A 77 23.39 6.57 3.37
C THR A 77 23.02 7.84 2.59
N GLU A 78 23.97 8.42 1.84
CA GLU A 78 23.72 9.60 0.98
C GLU A 78 22.48 9.41 0.08
N LEU A 79 22.28 8.21 -0.45
CA LEU A 79 21.11 7.83 -1.26
C LEU A 79 19.77 8.03 -0.53
N VAL A 80 19.71 7.72 0.77
CA VAL A 80 18.48 7.84 1.57
C VAL A 80 18.11 9.32 1.75
N SER A 81 19.11 10.19 1.96
CA SER A 81 18.88 11.63 2.08
C SER A 81 18.36 12.25 0.78
N VAL A 82 18.89 11.81 -0.37
CA VAL A 82 18.42 12.23 -1.70
C VAL A 82 16.96 11.80 -1.92
N GLN A 83 16.63 10.55 -1.59
CA GLN A 83 15.27 10.02 -1.77
C GLN A 83 14.25 10.74 -0.87
N VAL A 84 14.62 11.05 0.37
CA VAL A 84 13.77 11.85 1.27
C VAL A 84 13.57 13.26 0.70
N ALA A 85 14.63 13.90 0.19
CA ALA A 85 14.52 15.23 -0.43
C ALA A 85 13.63 15.23 -1.68
N GLU A 86 13.71 14.19 -2.53
CA GLU A 86 12.84 14.01 -3.69
C GLU A 86 11.37 13.88 -3.28
N ILE A 87 11.08 13.05 -2.27
CA ILE A 87 9.72 12.87 -1.74
C ILE A 87 9.18 14.19 -1.16
N THR A 88 10.00 14.94 -0.42
CA THR A 88 9.60 16.25 0.12
C THR A 88 9.29 17.24 -1.00
N CYS A 89 10.15 17.33 -2.02
CA CYS A 89 9.94 18.19 -3.19
C CYS A 89 8.64 17.83 -3.93
N ALA A 90 8.37 16.54 -4.13
CA ALA A 90 7.12 16.07 -4.75
C ALA A 90 5.89 16.45 -3.93
N LEU A 91 5.95 16.31 -2.60
CA LEU A 91 4.87 16.70 -1.70
C LEU A 91 4.62 18.21 -1.67
N GLU A 92 5.67 19.03 -1.75
CA GLU A 92 5.54 20.49 -1.88
C GLU A 92 4.88 20.88 -3.20
N LEU A 93 5.25 20.21 -4.29
CA LEU A 93 4.59 20.37 -5.59
C LEU A 93 3.10 19.99 -5.50
N GLU A 94 2.78 18.83 -4.93
CA GLU A 94 1.40 18.38 -4.71
C GLU A 94 0.60 19.36 -3.85
N ARG A 95 1.21 19.94 -2.80
CA ARG A 95 0.57 20.96 -1.94
C ARG A 95 0.34 22.28 -2.68
N SER A 96 1.28 22.69 -3.53
CA SER A 96 1.14 23.90 -4.36
C SER A 96 0.05 23.75 -5.42
N MET A 97 -0.22 22.50 -5.84
CA MET A 97 -1.33 22.14 -6.70
C MET A 97 -2.61 21.98 -5.86
N GLU A 98 -3.07 23.09 -5.27
CA GLU A 98 -4.30 23.11 -4.48
C GLU A 98 -5.47 22.47 -5.23
N SER A 99 -6.11 21.49 -4.58
CA SER A 99 -7.33 20.78 -4.95
C SER A 99 -7.21 19.66 -5.99
N ALA A 100 -6.55 18.56 -5.62
CA ALA A 100 -6.85 17.24 -6.19
C ALA A 100 -8.28 16.77 -5.82
N SER A 101 -9.30 17.53 -6.24
CA SER A 101 -10.68 17.10 -6.16
C SER A 101 -10.89 15.98 -7.17
N TYR A 102 -11.61 14.92 -6.81
CA TYR A 102 -12.02 13.87 -7.74
C TYR A 102 -12.70 14.40 -9.00
N LEU A 103 -13.31 15.61 -8.93
CA LEU A 103 -13.88 16.32 -10.07
C LEU A 103 -12.84 16.79 -11.10
N GLN A 104 -11.56 16.90 -10.74
CA GLN A 104 -10.48 17.19 -11.67
C GLN A 104 -10.31 16.08 -12.72
N PHE A 105 -10.59 14.82 -12.39
CA PHE A 105 -10.55 13.71 -13.34
C PHE A 105 -11.49 13.94 -14.53
N PHE A 106 -12.64 14.59 -14.27
CA PHE A 106 -13.61 14.95 -15.30
C PHE A 106 -13.38 16.33 -15.93
N ARG A 107 -12.55 17.19 -15.30
CA ARG A 107 -12.23 18.54 -15.78
C ARG A 107 -10.95 18.63 -16.61
N THR A 108 -10.08 17.62 -16.59
CA THR A 108 -8.86 17.60 -17.41
C THR A 108 -9.22 17.63 -18.90
N LYS A 109 -9.10 18.80 -19.51
CA LYS A 109 -9.02 18.96 -20.96
C LYS A 109 -7.55 18.99 -21.35
N LYS A 110 -7.13 17.92 -22.04
CA LYS A 110 -5.81 17.70 -22.65
C LYS A 110 -4.65 17.57 -21.65
N VAL A 111 -4.15 16.34 -21.54
CA VAL A 111 -2.75 16.07 -21.19
C VAL A 111 -1.88 16.92 -22.11
N VAL A 112 -1.13 17.84 -21.53
CA VAL A 112 -0.07 18.59 -22.21
C VAL A 112 0.93 17.56 -22.71
N ALA A 113 1.00 17.38 -24.03
CA ALA A 113 2.07 16.64 -24.66
C ALA A 113 3.38 17.35 -24.29
N VAL A 114 4.15 16.75 -23.38
CA VAL A 114 5.49 17.20 -23.02
C VAL A 114 6.29 17.27 -24.32
N GLY A 115 6.77 18.48 -24.60
CA GLY A 115 7.44 18.84 -25.83
C GLY A 115 8.60 17.91 -26.14
N LYS A 116 8.49 17.22 -27.27
CA LYS A 116 9.64 16.73 -28.02
C LYS A 116 10.30 17.94 -28.65
N GLU A 117 11.27 18.54 -27.97
CA GLU A 117 12.23 19.45 -28.61
C GLU A 117 13.58 18.74 -28.78
N ARG A 118 13.85 18.45 -30.07
CA ARG A 118 15.13 18.19 -30.76
C ARG A 118 15.88 16.91 -30.44
#